data_AF-A0A7W9SPD5-F1
#
_entry.id   AF-A0A7W9SPD5-F1
#
_cell.length_a   1.000
_cell.length_b   1.000
_cell.length_c   1.000
_cell.angle_alpha   90.00
_cell.angle_beta   90.00
_cell.angle_gamma   90.00
#
_symmetry.space_group_name_H-M   'P 1'
#
loop_
_entity.id
_entity.type
_entity.pdbx_description
1 polymer ?
#
loop_
_entity_poly.entity_id
_entity_poly.type
_entity_poly.pdbx_seq_one_letter_code
_entity_poly.pdbx_strand_id
1 'polypeptide(L)'
;MRQQELGGWKAAHECHLGARKGNLVVRTTGGDPYLIASEVPSVSGSLTLEWRQRTKTRGSAEVFWGDARGGFAAERSVLVGYTPGETWQELKATLPVQGALTALRLDPCQGQGELALSWLRLKDATGKLVREWRFTNLKDAEPAGVLPPAEKWAYLDNGKLRIGVKVSSGAALGWLSLSKSERNLLNHWDHGRLVQQSYYGDDDGSIWGNKPWRWNPVQGGDYKGTAAKVLALKIGKTELYAKTMGRNWAGCTDLPEAIFEQWITLKGELAQVKYRLTYSGTHSHASRHHEIPAIFLEPDLDTLVVGGNEAARSKPGWPNEGRKLPEHWAAYVDKDEFGVGAKVPIADELTCYRFGDGKPEHGSCSYFAPLTKFAITPGMVFTYELYLTCGTLSQIRQRLTP
;
A
#
# COMPACT_ATOMS: atom_id res chain seq x y z
N MET A 1 12.81 -9.73 8.86
CA MET A 1 11.73 -10.15 9.79
C MET A 1 11.61 -11.67 9.71
N ARG A 2 11.72 -12.42 10.82
CA ARG A 2 11.50 -13.87 10.80
C ARG A 2 10.03 -14.13 10.44
N GLN A 3 9.77 -14.86 9.35
CA GLN A 3 8.41 -15.29 9.00
C GLN A 3 7.82 -16.13 10.14
N GLN A 4 6.58 -15.83 10.52
CA GLN A 4 5.87 -16.42 11.64
C GLN A 4 5.49 -17.88 11.34
N GLU A 5 5.88 -18.79 12.24
CA GLU A 5 5.36 -20.16 12.28
C GLU A 5 4.04 -20.17 13.06
N LEU A 6 3.04 -20.90 12.56
CA LEU A 6 1.72 -20.99 13.15
C LEU A 6 1.14 -22.39 12.95
N GLY A 7 0.78 -23.05 14.05
CA GLY A 7 0.19 -24.39 14.00
C GLY A 7 1.10 -25.47 13.41
N GLY A 8 2.42 -25.32 13.55
CA GLY A 8 3.43 -26.24 12.99
C GLY A 8 3.70 -26.07 11.50
N TRP A 9 3.23 -24.97 10.91
CA TRP A 9 3.48 -24.58 9.52
C TRP A 9 4.07 -23.18 9.46
N LYS A 10 4.97 -22.96 8.53
CA LYS A 10 5.61 -21.66 8.27
C LYS A 10 5.25 -21.20 6.86
N ALA A 11 4.73 -19.98 6.72
CA ALA A 11 4.64 -19.32 5.41
C ALA A 11 6.05 -19.09 4.88
N ALA A 12 6.34 -19.59 3.69
CA ALA A 12 7.70 -19.57 3.13
C ALA A 12 7.81 -18.68 1.88
N HIS A 13 6.80 -18.65 1.02
CA HIS A 13 6.79 -17.81 -0.19
C HIS A 13 5.38 -17.37 -0.55
N GLU A 14 5.27 -16.11 -0.99
CA GLU A 14 4.04 -15.46 -1.48
C GLU A 14 2.77 -15.75 -0.67
N CYS A 15 2.92 -15.93 0.65
CA CYS A 15 1.80 -16.14 1.54
C CYS A 15 2.09 -15.69 2.97
N HIS A 16 1.01 -15.57 3.75
CA HIS A 16 1.03 -15.26 5.17
C HIS A 16 0.06 -16.17 5.92
N LEU A 17 0.42 -16.56 7.15
CA LEU A 17 -0.38 -17.43 8.01
C LEU A 17 -1.06 -16.64 9.12
N GLY A 18 -2.33 -16.95 9.35
CA GLY A 18 -3.11 -16.52 10.50
C GLY A 18 -4.03 -17.64 10.99
N ALA A 19 -4.82 -17.36 12.01
CA ALA A 19 -5.82 -18.27 12.54
C ALA A 19 -7.15 -17.53 12.68
N ARG A 20 -8.23 -18.17 12.25
CA ARG A 20 -9.58 -17.61 12.38
C ARG A 20 -10.60 -18.72 12.63
N LYS A 21 -11.34 -18.61 13.74
CA LYS A 21 -12.43 -19.52 14.11
C LYS A 21 -11.97 -20.99 14.09
N GLY A 22 -10.80 -21.26 14.67
CA GLY A 22 -10.24 -22.61 14.78
C GLY A 22 -9.68 -23.22 13.49
N ASN A 23 -9.39 -22.39 12.47
CA ASN A 23 -8.77 -22.79 11.21
C ASN A 23 -7.47 -22.03 11.00
N LEU A 24 -6.48 -22.65 10.35
CA LEU A 24 -5.35 -21.94 9.78
C LEU A 24 -5.82 -21.22 8.52
N VAL A 25 -5.60 -19.91 8.46
CA VAL A 25 -5.90 -19.05 7.32
C VAL A 25 -4.60 -18.80 6.57
N VAL A 26 -4.57 -19.13 5.29
CA VAL A 26 -3.45 -18.81 4.40
C VAL A 26 -3.91 -17.72 3.45
N ARG A 27 -3.25 -16.57 3.52
CA ARG A 27 -3.40 -15.49 2.54
C ARG A 27 -2.31 -15.62 1.51
N THR A 28 -2.67 -15.67 0.23
CA THR A 28 -1.73 -15.79 -0.88
C THR A 28 -1.58 -14.44 -1.58
N THR A 29 -0.34 -14.02 -1.83
CA THR A 29 0.00 -12.68 -2.33
C THR A 29 0.61 -12.70 -3.73
N GLY A 30 0.82 -13.88 -4.33
CA GLY A 30 1.39 -14.04 -5.66
C GLY A 30 0.98 -15.35 -6.33
N GLY A 31 1.75 -15.77 -7.34
CA GLY A 31 1.47 -16.94 -8.17
C GLY A 31 1.89 -18.28 -7.57
N ASP A 32 2.88 -18.29 -6.67
CA ASP A 32 3.53 -19.46 -6.08
C ASP A 32 3.51 -19.44 -4.53
N PRO A 33 2.32 -19.46 -3.90
CA PRO A 33 2.22 -19.47 -2.46
C PRO A 33 2.55 -20.85 -1.87
N TYR A 34 3.47 -20.93 -0.91
CA TYR A 34 3.71 -22.20 -0.20
C TYR A 34 4.08 -22.06 1.28
N LEU A 35 3.70 -23.09 2.03
CA LEU A 35 3.95 -23.24 3.46
C LEU A 35 4.72 -24.55 3.73
N ILE A 36 5.60 -24.50 4.74
CA ILE A 36 6.52 -25.59 5.08
C ILE A 36 6.29 -26.06 6.52
N ALA A 37 6.24 -27.37 6.71
CA ALA A 37 6.39 -28.02 8.00
C ALA A 37 7.73 -28.75 8.06
N SER A 38 8.64 -28.29 8.93
CA SER A 38 9.94 -28.94 9.16
C SER A 38 9.93 -29.88 10.36
N GLU A 39 8.99 -29.72 11.28
CA GLU A 39 8.77 -30.66 12.39
C GLU A 39 7.83 -31.79 11.94
N VAL A 40 8.43 -32.83 11.35
CA VAL A 40 7.73 -34.00 10.81
C VAL A 40 8.22 -35.30 11.47
N PRO A 41 7.38 -36.34 11.55
CA PRO A 41 7.81 -37.63 12.07
C PRO A 41 8.86 -38.28 11.16
N SER A 42 9.87 -38.92 11.75
CA SER A 42 10.88 -39.69 11.02
C SER A 42 10.30 -41.04 10.57
N VAL A 43 9.57 -41.02 9.45
CA VAL A 43 8.92 -42.19 8.84
C VAL A 43 9.23 -42.24 7.34
N SER A 44 9.05 -43.41 6.72
CA SER A 44 9.33 -43.64 5.30
C SER A 44 8.25 -44.54 4.67
N GLY A 45 8.32 -44.73 3.36
CA GLY A 45 7.39 -45.56 2.60
C GLY A 45 6.24 -44.76 2.00
N SER A 46 5.18 -45.46 1.59
CA SER A 46 3.97 -44.84 1.03
C SER A 46 3.16 -44.16 2.12
N LEU A 47 3.34 -42.84 2.27
CA LEU A 47 2.60 -42.03 3.23
C LEU A 47 1.40 -41.37 2.55
N THR A 48 0.35 -41.06 3.30
CA THR A 48 -0.77 -40.26 2.78
C THR A 48 -0.91 -38.99 3.60
N LEU A 49 -0.80 -37.83 2.96
CA LEU A 49 -1.18 -36.55 3.54
C LEU A 49 -2.62 -36.24 3.15
N GLU A 50 -3.51 -36.17 4.14
CA GLU A 50 -4.88 -35.73 3.99
C GLU A 50 -5.05 -34.33 4.61
N TRP A 51 -5.87 -33.49 4.00
CA TRP A 51 -6.22 -32.21 4.59
C TRP A 51 -7.60 -31.76 4.18
N ARG A 52 -8.16 -30.85 4.98
CA ARG A 52 -9.46 -30.25 4.71
C ARG A 52 -9.30 -28.76 4.43
N GLN A 53 -9.66 -28.35 3.21
CA GLN A 53 -9.53 -26.97 2.75
C GLN A 53 -10.83 -26.38 2.20
N ARG A 54 -10.91 -25.05 2.17
CA ARG A 54 -11.84 -24.30 1.31
C ARG A 54 -11.12 -23.07 0.76
N THR A 55 -11.38 -22.75 -0.50
CA THR A 55 -10.76 -21.62 -1.18
C THR A 55 -11.58 -21.22 -2.40
N LYS A 56 -11.69 -19.90 -2.66
CA LYS A 56 -12.22 -19.38 -3.94
C LYS A 56 -11.13 -19.18 -4.98
N THR A 57 -9.85 -19.25 -4.57
CA THR A 57 -8.70 -19.12 -5.47
C THR A 57 -8.69 -20.31 -6.43
N ARG A 58 -8.37 -20.05 -7.70
CA ARG A 58 -8.30 -21.08 -8.74
C ARG A 58 -6.97 -21.84 -8.67
N GLY A 59 -6.87 -22.92 -9.43
CA GLY A 59 -5.67 -23.74 -9.58
C GLY A 59 -5.79 -25.12 -8.95
N SER A 60 -4.64 -25.73 -8.69
CA SER A 60 -4.50 -27.00 -7.98
C SER A 60 -3.71 -26.79 -6.70
N ALA A 61 -3.78 -27.78 -5.80
CA ALA A 61 -2.85 -27.89 -4.71
C ALA A 61 -1.67 -28.78 -5.14
N GLU A 62 -0.50 -28.61 -4.55
CA GLU A 62 0.64 -29.47 -4.76
C GLU A 62 1.33 -29.75 -3.42
N VAL A 63 1.70 -31.01 -3.20
CA VAL A 63 2.38 -31.44 -1.98
C VAL A 63 3.77 -31.89 -2.34
N PHE A 64 4.78 -31.26 -1.75
CA PHE A 64 6.19 -31.63 -1.87
C PHE A 64 6.67 -32.26 -0.57
N TRP A 65 7.68 -33.13 -0.65
CA TRP A 65 8.36 -33.66 0.52
C TRP A 65 9.88 -33.61 0.39
N GLY A 66 10.54 -33.45 1.52
CA GLY A 66 11.96 -33.76 1.69
C GLY A 66 12.11 -35.11 2.38
N ASP A 67 13.11 -35.88 1.98
CA ASP A 67 13.48 -37.13 2.63
C ASP A 67 15.00 -37.26 2.77
N ALA A 68 15.49 -38.41 3.23
CA ALA A 68 16.92 -38.64 3.44
C ALA A 68 17.78 -38.47 2.17
N ARG A 69 17.17 -38.46 0.97
CA ARG A 69 17.88 -38.25 -0.31
C ARG A 69 18.00 -36.78 -0.70
N GLY A 70 17.21 -35.89 -0.10
CA GLY A 70 17.26 -34.45 -0.39
C GLY A 70 15.99 -33.67 -0.04
N GLY A 71 16.03 -32.35 -0.28
CA GLY A 71 14.93 -31.42 -0.02
C GLY A 71 13.80 -31.50 -1.08
N PHE A 72 13.02 -30.44 -1.22
CA PHE A 72 11.92 -30.38 -2.20
C PHE A 72 12.43 -30.39 -3.65
N ALA A 73 11.80 -31.16 -4.53
CA ALA A 73 12.05 -31.16 -5.96
C ALA A 73 10.79 -31.61 -6.72
N ALA A 74 10.73 -31.33 -8.03
CA ALA A 74 9.57 -31.64 -8.86
C ALA A 74 9.27 -33.16 -8.92
N GLU A 75 10.29 -34.01 -8.88
CA GLU A 75 10.11 -35.46 -8.80
C GLU A 75 9.65 -35.96 -7.42
N ARG A 76 9.65 -35.07 -6.41
CA ARG A 76 9.13 -35.29 -5.04
C ARG A 76 7.93 -34.40 -4.78
N SER A 77 6.98 -34.39 -5.73
CA SER A 77 5.71 -33.69 -5.59
C SER A 77 4.52 -34.49 -6.09
N VAL A 78 3.32 -34.13 -5.62
CA VAL A 78 2.04 -34.65 -6.11
C VAL A 78 1.05 -33.49 -6.24
N LEU A 79 0.54 -33.31 -7.45
CA LEU A 79 -0.51 -32.34 -7.75
C LEU A 79 -1.89 -32.92 -7.45
N VAL A 80 -2.73 -32.14 -6.78
CA VAL A 80 -4.07 -32.51 -6.32
C VAL A 80 -5.08 -31.45 -6.78
N GLY A 81 -6.03 -31.86 -7.61
CA GLY A 81 -7.11 -30.99 -8.05
C GLY A 81 -8.14 -30.73 -6.95
N TYR A 82 -8.77 -29.55 -6.97
CA TYR A 82 -9.91 -29.19 -6.12
C TYR A 82 -10.87 -28.28 -6.89
N THR A 83 -12.07 -28.07 -6.35
CA THR A 83 -13.05 -27.13 -6.94
C THR A 83 -13.06 -25.81 -6.17
N PRO A 84 -12.79 -24.65 -6.79
CA PRO A 84 -12.87 -23.36 -6.11
C PRO A 84 -14.30 -23.06 -5.64
N GLY A 85 -14.46 -22.62 -4.38
CA GLY A 85 -15.75 -22.32 -3.78
C GLY A 85 -15.69 -22.12 -2.26
N GLU A 86 -16.85 -21.93 -1.65
CA GLU A 86 -16.97 -21.74 -0.19
C GLU A 86 -17.12 -23.05 0.58
N THR A 87 -17.32 -24.16 -0.14
CA THR A 87 -17.53 -25.50 0.43
C THR A 87 -16.21 -26.13 0.84
N TRP A 88 -16.19 -26.71 2.04
CA TRP A 88 -15.08 -27.52 2.53
C TRP A 88 -14.92 -28.79 1.70
N GLN A 89 -13.69 -29.10 1.32
CA GLN A 89 -13.29 -30.29 0.60
C GLN A 89 -12.16 -31.00 1.35
N GLU A 90 -12.18 -32.32 1.32
CA GLU A 90 -11.10 -33.15 1.84
C GLU A 90 -10.26 -33.64 0.66
N LEU A 91 -8.97 -33.34 0.72
CA LEU A 91 -7.99 -33.63 -0.30
C LEU A 91 -6.95 -34.59 0.25
N LYS A 92 -6.31 -35.36 -0.63
CA LYS A 92 -5.28 -36.33 -0.26
C LYS A 92 -4.18 -36.42 -1.30
N ALA A 93 -2.96 -36.63 -0.84
CA ALA A 93 -1.78 -36.90 -1.66
C ALA A 93 -1.03 -38.13 -1.12
N THR A 94 -0.67 -39.07 -1.99
CA THR A 94 0.14 -40.24 -1.64
C THR A 94 1.60 -39.94 -1.95
N LEU A 95 2.45 -39.98 -0.93
CA LEU A 95 3.86 -39.58 -0.99
C LEU A 95 4.75 -40.84 -0.91
N PRO A 96 5.41 -41.25 -1.99
CA PRO A 96 6.36 -42.37 -1.98
C PRO A 96 7.71 -41.93 -1.39
N VAL A 97 7.74 -41.72 -0.06
CA VAL A 97 8.91 -41.24 0.67
C VAL A 97 9.98 -42.33 0.73
N GLN A 98 11.21 -42.03 0.31
CA GLN A 98 12.31 -43.00 0.37
C GLN A 98 13.36 -42.53 1.37
N GLY A 99 13.51 -43.27 2.46
CA GLY A 99 14.24 -42.83 3.64
C GLY A 99 13.38 -41.97 4.57
N ALA A 100 13.96 -41.48 5.66
CA ALA A 100 13.23 -40.70 6.65
C ALA A 100 12.71 -39.38 6.07
N LEU A 101 11.43 -39.08 6.28
CA LEU A 101 10.80 -37.81 5.97
C LEU A 101 11.47 -36.68 6.79
N THR A 102 11.82 -35.58 6.13
CA THR A 102 12.52 -34.44 6.75
C THR A 102 11.73 -33.13 6.70
N ALA A 103 10.84 -32.97 5.72
CA ALA A 103 9.92 -31.83 5.65
C ALA A 103 8.73 -32.10 4.73
N LEU A 104 7.65 -31.35 4.92
CA LEU A 104 6.54 -31.22 3.97
C LEU A 104 6.42 -29.77 3.51
N ARG A 105 6.09 -29.59 2.23
CA ARG A 105 5.67 -28.31 1.65
C ARG A 105 4.28 -28.50 1.03
N LEU A 106 3.38 -27.57 1.34
CA LEU A 106 2.05 -27.51 0.74
C LEU A 106 1.92 -26.20 -0.02
N ASP A 107 1.53 -26.35 -1.29
CA ASP A 107 1.21 -25.28 -2.21
C ASP A 107 -0.30 -25.35 -2.38
N PRO A 108 -1.10 -24.56 -1.65
CA PRO A 108 -2.52 -24.84 -1.50
C PRO A 108 -3.38 -24.36 -2.69
N CYS A 109 -2.86 -23.46 -3.52
CA CYS A 109 -3.54 -22.90 -4.69
C CYS A 109 -2.55 -22.15 -5.61
N GLN A 110 -3.04 -21.65 -6.74
CA GLN A 110 -2.27 -20.81 -7.66
C GLN A 110 -2.91 -19.41 -7.72
N GLY A 111 -2.13 -18.37 -7.40
CA GLY A 111 -2.59 -16.99 -7.45
C GLY A 111 -3.08 -16.42 -6.11
N GLN A 112 -3.48 -15.15 -6.18
CA GLN A 112 -3.82 -14.34 -5.02
C GLN A 112 -5.21 -14.64 -4.45
N GLY A 113 -5.33 -14.67 -3.12
CA GLY A 113 -6.59 -14.89 -2.44
C GLY A 113 -6.42 -15.30 -0.97
N GLU A 114 -7.46 -15.95 -0.44
CA GLU A 114 -7.47 -16.45 0.93
C GLU A 114 -8.09 -17.86 0.93
N LEU A 115 -7.45 -18.77 1.65
CA LEU A 115 -7.97 -20.11 1.91
C LEU A 115 -7.93 -20.42 3.40
N ALA A 116 -8.75 -21.39 3.80
CA ALA A 116 -8.74 -21.90 5.15
C ALA A 116 -8.43 -23.40 5.15
N LEU A 117 -7.57 -23.83 6.07
CA LEU A 117 -7.24 -25.20 6.37
C LEU A 117 -7.81 -25.54 7.75
N SER A 118 -8.58 -26.61 7.85
CA SER A 118 -9.20 -27.02 9.12
C SER A 118 -8.30 -27.98 9.90
N TRP A 119 -7.68 -28.93 9.19
CA TRP A 119 -6.72 -29.88 9.73
C TRP A 119 -5.88 -30.48 8.60
N LEU A 120 -4.71 -31.02 8.96
CA LEU A 120 -3.88 -31.88 8.12
C LEU A 120 -3.52 -33.15 8.89
N ARG A 121 -3.42 -34.28 8.20
CA ARG A 121 -3.13 -35.60 8.78
C ARG A 121 -2.17 -36.36 7.90
N LEU A 122 -1.09 -36.86 8.48
CA LEU A 122 -0.16 -37.77 7.83
C LEU A 122 -0.42 -39.19 8.32
N LYS A 123 -0.64 -40.12 7.40
CA LYS A 123 -0.86 -41.55 7.66
C LYS A 123 0.23 -42.39 7.01
N ASP A 124 0.55 -43.54 7.60
CA ASP A 124 1.43 -44.53 6.98
C ASP A 124 0.69 -45.42 5.96
N ALA A 125 1.42 -46.37 5.37
CA ALA A 125 0.89 -47.28 4.34
C ALA A 125 -0.26 -48.17 4.83
N THR A 126 -0.42 -48.35 6.14
CA THR A 126 -1.52 -49.12 6.75
C THR A 126 -2.75 -48.25 7.04
N GLY A 127 -2.64 -46.94 6.81
CA GLY A 127 -3.66 -45.95 7.17
C GLY A 127 -3.58 -45.48 8.62
N LYS A 128 -2.58 -45.93 9.39
CA LYS A 128 -2.39 -45.50 10.77
C LYS A 128 -1.92 -44.04 10.79
N LEU A 129 -2.55 -43.24 11.67
CA LEU A 129 -2.18 -41.84 11.87
C LEU A 129 -0.78 -41.73 12.49
N VAL A 130 0.10 -40.97 11.84
CA VAL A 130 1.47 -40.71 12.29
C VAL A 130 1.61 -39.28 12.83
N ARG A 131 0.92 -38.30 12.23
CA ARG A 131 0.92 -36.90 12.68
C ARG A 131 -0.41 -36.24 12.35
N GLU A 132 -0.88 -35.37 13.23
CA GLU A 132 -2.04 -34.52 12.99
C GLU A 132 -1.69 -33.06 13.33
N TRP A 133 -2.07 -32.14 12.45
CA TRP A 133 -2.09 -30.70 12.69
C TRP A 133 -3.54 -30.26 12.82
N ARG A 134 -3.94 -29.79 14.01
CA ARG A 134 -5.24 -29.18 14.29
C ARG A 134 -5.07 -27.72 14.67
N PHE A 135 -6.03 -26.90 14.26
CA PHE A 135 -5.97 -25.45 14.44
C PHE A 135 -7.01 -24.90 15.42
N THR A 136 -7.81 -25.78 16.03
CA THR A 136 -8.90 -25.40 16.96
C THR A 136 -8.42 -24.65 18.20
N ASN A 137 -7.16 -24.82 18.58
CA ASN A 137 -6.56 -24.22 19.77
C ASN A 137 -5.70 -22.98 19.43
N LEU A 138 -5.61 -22.60 18.15
CA LEU A 138 -4.92 -21.37 17.77
C LEU A 138 -5.76 -20.16 18.18
N LYS A 139 -5.11 -19.18 18.83
CA LYS A 139 -5.75 -17.88 19.08
C LYS A 139 -6.02 -17.20 17.74
N ASP A 140 -7.21 -16.63 17.61
CA ASP A 140 -7.55 -15.82 16.43
C ASP A 140 -6.47 -14.73 16.25
N ALA A 141 -5.88 -14.76 15.07
CA ALA A 141 -4.78 -13.89 14.68
C ALA A 141 -4.87 -13.72 13.17
N GLU A 142 -5.13 -12.50 12.73
CA GLU A 142 -5.14 -12.22 11.30
C GLU A 142 -3.74 -12.50 10.71
N PRO A 143 -3.62 -13.10 9.52
CA PRO A 143 -2.33 -13.37 8.93
C PRO A 143 -1.41 -12.14 8.96
N ALA A 144 -0.17 -12.26 9.45
CA ALA A 144 0.75 -11.12 9.47
C ALA A 144 0.93 -10.58 8.05
N GLY A 145 0.31 -9.44 7.73
CA GLY A 145 0.05 -9.03 6.34
C GLY A 145 -1.43 -8.76 6.00
N VAL A 146 -2.36 -8.82 6.96
CA VAL A 146 -3.71 -8.28 6.75
C VAL A 146 -3.68 -6.76 6.78
N LEU A 147 -3.59 -6.17 5.59
CA LEU A 147 -4.48 -5.07 5.24
C LEU A 147 -5.76 -5.70 4.66
N PRO A 148 -6.98 -5.28 5.06
CA PRO A 148 -8.20 -5.72 4.38
C PRO A 148 -8.26 -5.16 2.94
N PRO A 149 -9.12 -5.75 2.09
CA PRO A 149 -8.88 -6.13 0.68
C PRO A 149 -8.80 -4.91 -0.27
N ALA A 150 -8.43 -5.17 -1.54
CA ALA A 150 -8.55 -4.30 -2.73
C ALA A 150 -8.75 -2.81 -2.43
N GLU A 151 -7.72 -1.98 -2.64
CA GLU A 151 -7.74 -0.53 -2.37
C GLU A 151 -8.63 -0.12 -1.18
N LYS A 152 -8.09 -0.24 0.04
CA LYS A 152 -8.83 0.21 1.22
C LYS A 152 -8.91 1.74 1.20
N TRP A 153 -10.02 2.28 0.71
CA TRP A 153 -10.31 3.70 0.78
C TRP A 153 -11.06 4.05 2.08
N ALA A 154 -10.85 5.27 2.56
CA ALA A 154 -11.74 5.91 3.52
C ALA A 154 -12.18 7.26 2.95
N TYR A 155 -13.47 7.54 3.00
CA TYR A 155 -14.05 8.74 2.39
C TYR A 155 -14.71 9.64 3.43
N LEU A 156 -14.65 10.94 3.20
CA LEU A 156 -15.56 11.93 3.76
C LEU A 156 -16.43 12.46 2.62
N ASP A 157 -17.71 12.64 2.87
CA ASP A 157 -18.66 13.25 1.95
C ASP A 157 -19.68 14.06 2.74
N ASN A 158 -19.73 15.37 2.48
CA ASN A 158 -20.65 16.29 3.17
C ASN A 158 -21.86 16.69 2.30
N GLY A 159 -22.12 15.98 1.21
CA GLY A 159 -23.18 16.28 0.25
C GLY A 159 -22.82 17.33 -0.79
N LYS A 160 -21.61 17.94 -0.70
CA LYS A 160 -21.09 18.92 -1.66
C LYS A 160 -19.74 18.52 -2.24
N LEU A 161 -18.81 18.10 -1.38
CA LEU A 161 -17.48 17.62 -1.75
C LEU A 161 -17.28 16.22 -1.18
N ARG A 162 -16.60 15.37 -1.96
CA ARG A 162 -16.13 14.06 -1.53
C ARG A 162 -14.61 14.02 -1.62
N ILE A 163 -13.98 13.59 -0.54
CA ILE A 163 -12.54 13.41 -0.46
C ILE A 163 -12.24 12.00 0.07
N GLY A 164 -11.21 11.36 -0.46
CA GLY A 164 -10.84 10.00 -0.08
C GLY A 164 -9.35 9.85 0.15
N VAL A 165 -9.03 9.07 1.19
CA VAL A 165 -7.67 8.65 1.51
C VAL A 165 -7.49 7.18 1.16
N LYS A 166 -6.35 6.85 0.54
CA LYS A 166 -5.97 5.47 0.22
C LYS A 166 -5.26 4.89 1.44
N VAL A 167 -6.00 4.19 2.31
CA VAL A 167 -5.49 3.59 3.55
C VAL A 167 -4.40 2.56 3.26
N SER A 168 -4.48 1.90 2.10
CA SER A 168 -3.43 1.01 1.59
C SER A 168 -2.16 1.74 1.11
N SER A 169 -2.13 3.08 1.16
CA SER A 169 -1.00 3.93 0.79
C SER A 169 -0.81 5.04 1.84
N GLY A 170 -0.57 4.63 3.09
CA GLY A 170 -0.32 5.54 4.22
C GLY A 170 -1.41 6.58 4.48
N ALA A 171 -2.65 6.28 4.09
CA ALA A 171 -3.80 7.19 4.17
C ALA A 171 -3.53 8.56 3.52
N ALA A 172 -2.68 8.62 2.50
CA ALA A 172 -2.54 9.80 1.66
C ALA A 172 -3.81 10.03 0.84
N LEU A 173 -4.05 11.27 0.47
CA LEU A 173 -5.20 11.69 -0.32
C LEU A 173 -5.05 11.17 -1.75
N GLY A 174 -6.07 10.50 -2.26
CA GLY A 174 -6.07 9.96 -3.63
C GLY A 174 -7.42 10.08 -4.33
N TRP A 175 -8.42 10.67 -3.67
CA TRP A 175 -9.71 10.98 -4.29
C TRP A 175 -10.17 12.38 -3.96
N LEU A 176 -10.59 13.14 -4.98
CA LEU A 176 -11.33 14.39 -4.83
C LEU A 176 -12.39 14.47 -5.92
N SER A 177 -13.64 14.73 -5.53
CA SER A 177 -14.73 14.96 -6.46
C SER A 177 -15.82 15.83 -5.83
N LEU A 178 -16.72 16.37 -6.66
CA LEU A 178 -18.02 16.82 -6.14
C LEU A 178 -18.77 15.61 -5.56
N SER A 179 -19.58 15.84 -4.53
CA SER A 179 -20.40 14.77 -3.94
C SER A 179 -21.24 14.08 -5.02
N LYS A 180 -21.36 12.75 -4.92
CA LYS A 180 -22.02 11.86 -5.90
C LYS A 180 -21.40 11.79 -7.31
N SER A 181 -20.34 12.54 -7.61
CA SER A 181 -19.59 12.38 -8.85
C SER A 181 -18.75 11.11 -8.82
N GLU A 182 -18.73 10.37 -9.92
CA GLU A 182 -17.85 9.23 -10.16
C GLU A 182 -16.47 9.64 -10.70
N ARG A 183 -16.32 10.89 -11.17
CA ARG A 183 -15.03 11.43 -11.66
C ARG A 183 -14.13 11.78 -10.49
N ASN A 184 -13.07 10.99 -10.29
CA ASN A 184 -11.95 11.37 -9.44
C ASN A 184 -11.03 12.35 -10.19
N LEU A 185 -10.57 13.39 -9.50
CA LEU A 185 -9.68 14.41 -10.05
C LEU A 185 -8.22 14.28 -9.58
N LEU A 186 -7.96 13.42 -8.58
CA LEU A 186 -6.62 13.15 -8.08
C LEU A 186 -6.06 11.87 -8.70
N ASN A 187 -4.77 11.90 -9.02
CA ASN A 187 -4.08 10.69 -9.43
C ASN A 187 -3.77 9.80 -8.23
N HIS A 188 -3.77 8.49 -8.47
CA HIS A 188 -3.50 7.45 -7.48
C HIS A 188 -2.89 6.17 -8.09
N TRP A 189 -2.22 6.32 -9.25
CA TRP A 189 -1.68 5.22 -10.06
C TRP A 189 -0.71 4.33 -9.27
N ASP A 190 0.12 4.94 -8.43
CA ASP A 190 1.07 4.25 -7.55
C ASP A 190 1.16 4.95 -6.19
N HIS A 191 2.14 4.55 -5.38
CA HIS A 191 2.38 5.12 -4.05
C HIS A 191 3.05 6.50 -4.06
N GLY A 192 3.66 6.92 -5.18
CA GLY A 192 4.29 8.23 -5.37
C GLY A 192 3.32 9.29 -5.92
N ARG A 193 2.30 8.88 -6.66
CA ARG A 193 1.31 9.79 -7.27
C ARG A 193 0.05 9.88 -6.42
N LEU A 194 0.09 10.76 -5.42
CA LEU A 194 -0.99 11.02 -4.45
C LEU A 194 -0.89 12.48 -4.00
N VAL A 195 -1.89 12.99 -3.27
CA VAL A 195 -1.71 14.22 -2.49
C VAL A 195 -1.09 13.84 -1.13
N GLN A 196 0.22 14.07 -0.99
CA GLN A 196 1.02 13.44 0.07
C GLN A 196 2.19 14.29 0.58
N GLN A 197 2.52 14.12 1.86
CA GLN A 197 3.72 14.72 2.44
C GLN A 197 4.99 14.08 1.87
N SER A 198 5.97 14.90 1.47
CA SER A 198 7.28 14.48 0.94
C SER A 198 8.36 15.47 1.37
N TYR A 199 9.33 14.99 2.15
CA TYR A 199 10.43 15.83 2.66
C TYR A 199 11.77 15.30 2.17
N TYR A 200 12.82 16.12 2.24
CA TYR A 200 14.11 15.82 1.63
C TYR A 200 15.23 16.14 2.61
N GLY A 201 16.05 15.15 2.92
CA GLY A 201 17.21 15.28 3.80
C GLY A 201 18.52 15.11 3.03
N ASP A 202 19.55 14.75 3.76
CA ASP A 202 20.89 14.52 3.20
C ASP A 202 20.97 13.22 2.41
N ASP A 203 22.04 13.10 1.63
CA ASP A 203 22.33 11.89 0.88
C ASP A 203 22.48 10.72 1.85
N ASP A 204 21.79 9.62 1.56
CA ASP A 204 21.73 8.41 2.39
C ASP A 204 22.24 7.17 1.64
N GLY A 205 22.82 7.38 0.45
CA GLY A 205 23.29 6.32 -0.45
C GLY A 205 22.20 5.56 -1.19
N SER A 206 20.93 5.94 -1.04
CA SER A 206 19.84 5.33 -1.80
C SER A 206 19.93 5.65 -3.30
N ILE A 207 19.37 4.78 -4.13
CA ILE A 207 19.37 4.92 -5.60
C ILE A 207 17.92 4.87 -6.09
N TRP A 208 17.49 5.89 -6.81
CA TRP A 208 16.21 5.90 -7.50
C TRP A 208 16.41 5.57 -8.98
N GLY A 209 15.95 4.39 -9.38
CA GLY A 209 16.26 3.84 -10.71
C GLY A 209 17.77 3.60 -10.85
N ASN A 210 18.44 4.49 -11.58
CA ASN A 210 19.90 4.50 -11.76
C ASN A 210 20.58 5.79 -11.27
N LYS A 211 19.85 6.66 -10.56
CA LYS A 211 20.36 7.95 -10.09
C LYS A 211 20.55 7.93 -8.57
N PRO A 212 21.66 8.48 -8.04
CA PRO A 212 21.79 8.73 -6.62
C PRO A 212 20.60 9.54 -6.09
N TRP A 213 20.12 9.14 -4.92
CA TRP A 213 19.03 9.79 -4.21
C TRP A 213 19.46 10.11 -2.78
N ARG A 214 18.49 10.41 -1.93
CA ARG A 214 18.68 10.94 -0.58
C ARG A 214 17.59 10.48 0.36
N TRP A 215 17.79 10.76 1.64
CA TRP A 215 16.76 10.55 2.64
C TRP A 215 15.50 11.34 2.24
N ASN A 216 14.42 10.63 1.93
CA ASN A 216 13.19 11.23 1.41
C ASN A 216 11.97 10.50 1.98
N PRO A 217 11.51 10.87 3.19
CA PRO A 217 10.31 10.29 3.76
C PRO A 217 9.08 10.75 2.98
N VAL A 218 8.29 9.78 2.51
CA VAL A 218 7.03 10.00 1.79
C VAL A 218 5.87 9.26 2.47
N GLN A 219 4.68 9.84 2.38
CA GLN A 219 3.50 9.34 3.09
C GLN A 219 2.81 8.16 2.39
N GLY A 220 2.89 8.04 1.06
CA GLY A 220 2.15 7.04 0.29
C GLY A 220 2.80 5.66 0.24
N GLY A 221 4.13 5.63 0.11
CA GLY A 221 4.93 4.41 -0.07
C GLY A 221 6.10 4.64 -1.03
N ASP A 222 6.92 3.61 -1.24
CA ASP A 222 8.15 3.72 -2.04
C ASP A 222 7.96 3.50 -3.55
N TYR A 223 9.00 3.81 -4.31
CA TYR A 223 8.99 3.72 -5.78
C TYR A 223 8.91 2.28 -6.30
N LYS A 224 9.16 1.28 -5.46
CA LYS A 224 9.07 -0.15 -5.80
C LYS A 224 7.71 -0.75 -5.46
N GLY A 225 6.77 0.05 -4.98
CA GLY A 225 5.40 -0.38 -4.75
C GLY A 225 5.09 -0.85 -3.34
N THR A 226 5.96 -0.59 -2.35
CA THR A 226 5.65 -0.92 -0.96
C THR A 226 5.00 0.27 -0.26
N ALA A 227 3.81 0.07 0.29
CA ALA A 227 3.05 1.08 1.01
C ALA A 227 3.72 1.56 2.31
N ALA A 228 3.49 2.82 2.66
CA ALA A 228 3.74 3.32 4.01
C ALA A 228 2.67 2.82 5.00
N LYS A 229 3.05 2.71 6.28
CA LYS A 229 2.20 2.10 7.32
C LYS A 229 1.32 3.12 8.01
N VAL A 230 0.00 2.88 8.00
CA VAL A 230 -0.96 3.62 8.82
C VAL A 230 -0.91 3.10 10.27
N LEU A 231 -0.57 3.97 11.21
CA LEU A 231 -0.45 3.69 12.64
C LEU A 231 -1.75 3.97 13.40
N ALA A 232 -2.52 4.96 12.96
CA ALA A 232 -3.83 5.27 13.51
C ALA A 232 -4.73 5.88 12.43
N LEU A 233 -6.02 5.58 12.49
CA LEU A 233 -7.03 6.13 11.61
C LEU A 233 -8.32 6.33 12.40
N LYS A 234 -8.89 7.53 12.37
CA LYS A 234 -10.20 7.86 12.92
C LYS A 234 -11.01 8.56 11.84
N ILE A 235 -12.23 8.10 11.61
CA ILE A 235 -13.10 8.60 10.54
C ILE A 235 -14.44 9.00 11.17
N GLY A 236 -14.84 10.24 10.93
CA GLY A 236 -16.16 10.77 11.23
C GLY A 236 -16.95 11.04 9.94
N LYS A 237 -18.06 11.78 10.06
CA LYS A 237 -18.89 12.15 8.89
C LYS A 237 -18.22 13.19 8.00
N THR A 238 -17.61 14.19 8.60
CA THR A 238 -17.00 15.35 7.92
C THR A 238 -15.56 15.58 8.34
N GLU A 239 -15.01 14.70 9.18
CA GLU A 239 -13.66 14.81 9.75
C GLU A 239 -12.91 13.49 9.67
N LEU A 240 -11.62 13.53 9.36
CA LEU A 240 -10.74 12.36 9.34
C LEU A 240 -9.40 12.69 9.98
N TYR A 241 -8.90 11.80 10.80
CA TYR A 241 -7.52 11.83 11.30
C TYR A 241 -6.77 10.57 10.85
N ALA A 242 -5.55 10.74 10.34
CA ALA A 242 -4.64 9.64 10.10
C ALA A 242 -3.25 9.95 10.66
N LYS A 243 -2.58 8.89 11.13
CA LYS A 243 -1.18 8.87 11.55
C LYS A 243 -0.46 7.79 10.76
N THR A 244 0.65 8.15 10.15
CA THR A 244 1.40 7.32 9.20
C THR A 244 2.89 7.36 9.54
N MET A 245 3.52 6.20 9.49
CA MET A 245 4.98 6.09 9.53
C MET A 245 5.52 6.40 8.13
N GLY A 246 6.42 7.37 8.03
CA GLY A 246 7.08 7.70 6.79
C GLY A 246 7.87 6.52 6.23
N ARG A 247 7.99 6.48 4.90
CA ARG A 247 8.78 5.49 4.19
C ARG A 247 9.79 6.20 3.31
N ASN A 248 11.03 5.73 3.27
CA ASN A 248 12.04 6.29 2.38
C ASN A 248 11.69 5.94 0.93
N TRP A 249 11.50 6.97 0.10
CA TRP A 249 11.10 6.83 -1.30
C TRP A 249 12.03 5.89 -2.07
N ALA A 250 13.34 6.16 -2.10
CA ALA A 250 14.31 5.36 -2.85
C ALA A 250 14.94 4.27 -1.98
N GLY A 251 15.14 4.54 -0.69
CA GLY A 251 15.69 3.58 0.26
C GLY A 251 14.78 2.36 0.50
N CYS A 252 13.48 2.48 0.22
CA CYS A 252 12.50 1.39 0.40
C CYS A 252 12.47 0.82 1.83
N THR A 253 12.74 1.67 2.81
CA THR A 253 12.79 1.33 4.23
C THR A 253 11.78 2.16 5.01
N ASP A 254 11.28 1.59 6.11
CA ASP A 254 10.47 2.36 7.06
C ASP A 254 11.35 3.39 7.77
N LEU A 255 10.81 4.58 8.00
CA LEU A 255 11.44 5.67 8.72
C LEU A 255 10.63 5.97 9.99
N PRO A 256 10.77 5.15 11.06
CA PRO A 256 10.01 5.32 12.30
C PRO A 256 10.25 6.68 12.96
N GLU A 257 11.36 7.33 12.64
CA GLU A 257 11.70 8.67 13.09
C GLU A 257 10.93 9.79 12.38
N ALA A 258 10.28 9.52 11.24
CA ALA A 258 9.48 10.48 10.50
C ALA A 258 8.00 10.11 10.59
N ILE A 259 7.27 10.76 11.49
CA ILE A 259 5.84 10.51 11.70
C ILE A 259 5.02 11.60 11.03
N PHE A 260 4.11 11.17 10.17
CA PHE A 260 3.17 12.01 9.46
C PHE A 260 1.79 11.92 10.09
N GLU A 261 1.16 13.06 10.31
CA GLU A 261 -0.23 13.14 10.70
C GLU A 261 -1.00 14.08 9.78
N GLN A 262 -2.27 13.78 9.56
CA GLN A 262 -3.18 14.64 8.84
C GLN A 262 -4.54 14.69 9.53
N TRP A 263 -5.16 15.87 9.52
CA TRP A 263 -6.55 16.09 9.92
C TRP A 263 -7.28 16.74 8.75
N ILE A 264 -8.35 16.10 8.27
CA ILE A 264 -9.18 16.59 7.18
C ILE A 264 -10.50 17.06 7.78
N THR A 265 -10.99 18.23 7.38
CA THR A 265 -12.32 18.74 7.68
C THR A 265 -12.98 19.25 6.41
N LEU A 266 -14.22 18.83 6.15
CA LEU A 266 -15.01 19.32 5.02
C LEU A 266 -15.89 20.51 5.43
N LYS A 267 -15.74 21.65 4.74
CA LYS A 267 -16.52 22.88 4.93
C LYS A 267 -17.10 23.33 3.59
N GLY A 268 -18.37 23.02 3.34
CA GLY A 268 -18.97 23.23 2.03
C GLY A 268 -18.21 22.49 0.93
N GLU A 269 -17.83 23.20 -0.13
CA GLU A 269 -17.06 22.69 -1.26
C GLU A 269 -15.53 22.74 -1.05
N LEU A 270 -15.08 22.92 0.20
CA LEU A 270 -13.66 23.05 0.56
C LEU A 270 -13.24 21.96 1.56
N ALA A 271 -12.11 21.31 1.30
CA ALA A 271 -11.42 20.47 2.26
C ALA A 271 -10.27 21.25 2.90
N GLN A 272 -10.31 21.41 4.21
CA GLN A 272 -9.18 21.92 5.00
C GLN A 272 -8.40 20.71 5.53
N VAL A 273 -7.12 20.64 5.21
CA VAL A 273 -6.22 19.56 5.60
C VAL A 273 -5.07 20.15 6.40
N LYS A 274 -5.01 19.83 7.69
CA LYS A 274 -3.83 20.15 8.51
C LYS A 274 -2.86 18.98 8.42
N TYR A 275 -1.61 19.25 8.09
CA TYR A 275 -0.53 18.28 8.10
C TYR A 275 0.42 18.53 9.26
N ARG A 276 1.05 17.45 9.74
CA ARG A 276 2.14 17.49 10.71
C ARG A 276 3.21 16.46 10.35
N LEU A 277 4.46 16.90 10.31
CA LEU A 277 5.66 16.07 10.44
C LEU A 277 6.18 16.18 11.88
N THR A 278 6.36 15.05 12.54
CA THR A 278 7.16 14.94 13.77
C THR A 278 8.41 14.14 13.46
N TYR A 279 9.59 14.75 13.63
CA TYR A 279 10.88 14.10 13.41
C TYR A 279 11.57 13.81 14.75
N SER A 280 11.75 12.53 15.06
CA SER A 280 12.40 12.05 16.28
C SER A 280 13.80 11.47 16.02
N GLY A 281 14.38 11.72 14.84
CA GLY A 281 15.71 11.24 14.50
C GLY A 281 16.78 12.03 15.24
N THR A 282 17.97 11.46 15.36
CA THR A 282 19.12 12.08 16.05
C THR A 282 20.03 12.86 15.10
N HIS A 283 19.81 12.74 13.78
CA HIS A 283 20.60 13.41 12.75
C HIS A 283 19.94 14.73 12.33
N SER A 284 20.74 15.75 12.05
CA SER A 284 20.26 17.01 11.47
C SER A 284 20.49 17.00 9.97
N HIS A 285 19.42 17.09 9.19
CA HIS A 285 19.50 17.24 7.74
C HIS A 285 19.62 18.69 7.32
N ALA A 286 20.42 18.95 6.27
CA ALA A 286 20.61 20.31 5.75
C ALA A 286 19.32 20.96 5.25
N SER A 287 19.33 22.29 5.14
CA SER A 287 18.19 23.07 4.64
C SER A 287 17.90 22.75 3.16
N ARG A 288 16.66 22.32 2.86
CA ARG A 288 16.23 21.92 1.51
C ARG A 288 14.79 22.37 1.25
N HIS A 289 14.43 22.43 -0.04
CA HIS A 289 13.02 22.57 -0.41
C HIS A 289 12.29 21.27 -0.09
N HIS A 290 11.09 21.40 0.48
CA HIS A 290 10.19 20.30 0.83
C HIS A 290 8.85 20.48 0.12
N GLU A 291 8.21 19.38 -0.25
CA GLU A 291 6.91 19.37 -0.93
C GLU A 291 5.81 19.31 0.13
N ILE A 292 5.00 20.37 0.20
CA ILE A 292 4.06 20.59 1.31
C ILE A 292 2.62 20.86 0.84
N PRO A 293 1.89 19.88 0.29
CA PRO A 293 2.33 18.54 -0.09
C PRO A 293 2.68 18.44 -1.59
N ALA A 294 3.14 17.27 -2.02
CA ALA A 294 3.06 16.86 -3.42
C ALA A 294 1.59 16.71 -3.82
N ILE A 295 1.18 17.22 -5.00
CA ILE A 295 -0.20 17.17 -5.50
C ILE A 295 -0.21 16.60 -6.92
N PHE A 296 -0.68 15.35 -7.05
CA PHE A 296 -0.85 14.67 -8.32
C PHE A 296 -2.31 14.62 -8.74
N LEU A 297 -2.53 14.91 -10.01
CA LEU A 297 -3.82 15.16 -10.62
C LEU A 297 -3.97 14.32 -11.89
N GLU A 298 -5.21 14.03 -12.25
CA GLU A 298 -5.51 13.32 -13.50
C GLU A 298 -4.96 14.08 -14.72
N PRO A 299 -4.47 13.37 -15.75
CA PRO A 299 -3.70 13.96 -16.84
C PRO A 299 -4.52 14.86 -17.78
N ASP A 300 -5.84 14.79 -17.73
CA ASP A 300 -6.77 15.68 -18.45
C ASP A 300 -6.87 17.07 -17.82
N LEU A 301 -6.48 17.22 -16.55
CA LEU A 301 -6.30 18.52 -15.88
C LEU A 301 -4.94 19.09 -16.27
N ASP A 302 -4.94 19.86 -17.33
CA ASP A 302 -3.80 19.93 -18.24
C ASP A 302 -3.14 21.31 -18.28
N THR A 303 -3.87 22.31 -17.79
CA THR A 303 -3.48 23.72 -17.78
C THR A 303 -3.29 24.21 -16.34
N LEU A 304 -2.06 24.57 -16.00
CA LEU A 304 -1.68 25.19 -14.73
C LEU A 304 -2.04 26.68 -14.73
N VAL A 305 -2.71 27.11 -13.67
CA VAL A 305 -3.03 28.50 -13.34
C VAL A 305 -2.45 28.82 -11.96
N VAL A 306 -1.74 29.94 -11.86
CA VAL A 306 -1.14 30.42 -10.61
C VAL A 306 -1.93 31.63 -10.12
N GLY A 307 -2.35 31.61 -8.85
CA GLY A 307 -3.06 32.72 -8.23
C GLY A 307 -2.25 34.01 -8.23
N GLY A 308 -2.91 35.14 -8.53
CA GLY A 308 -2.26 36.44 -8.72
C GLY A 308 -1.56 36.61 -10.07
N ASN A 309 -1.58 35.58 -10.93
CA ASN A 309 -1.06 35.64 -12.30
C ASN A 309 -1.87 34.75 -13.25
N GLU A 310 -3.20 34.78 -13.14
CA GLU A 310 -4.07 33.81 -13.81
C GLU A 310 -4.07 33.93 -15.34
N ALA A 311 -3.65 35.09 -15.87
CA ALA A 311 -3.45 35.28 -17.31
C ALA A 311 -2.25 34.45 -17.84
N ALA A 312 -1.27 34.13 -16.99
CA ALA A 312 -0.08 33.35 -17.35
C ALA A 312 -0.32 31.83 -17.24
N ARG A 313 -1.32 31.36 -18.00
CA ARG A 313 -1.65 29.94 -18.13
C ARG A 313 -0.47 29.18 -18.75
N SER A 314 -0.19 27.98 -18.25
CA SER A 314 0.90 27.16 -18.80
C SER A 314 0.57 25.68 -18.80
N LYS A 315 1.18 24.93 -19.71
CA LYS A 315 1.21 23.46 -19.68
C LYS A 315 2.63 23.03 -19.34
N PRO A 316 2.96 22.75 -18.07
CA PRO A 316 4.32 22.41 -17.69
C PRO A 316 4.83 21.17 -18.43
N GLY A 317 6.10 21.19 -18.81
CA GLY A 317 6.80 20.08 -19.44
C GLY A 317 7.40 19.11 -18.42
N TRP A 318 8.28 18.25 -18.93
CA TRP A 318 9.15 17.38 -18.14
C TRP A 318 10.62 17.76 -18.41
N PRO A 319 11.50 17.81 -17.40
CA PRO A 319 11.28 17.53 -15.98
C PRO A 319 10.71 18.75 -15.22
N ASN A 320 10.84 18.76 -13.89
CA ASN A 320 10.38 19.84 -13.01
C ASN A 320 10.74 21.25 -13.48
N GLU A 321 9.73 22.12 -13.47
CA GLU A 321 9.86 23.56 -13.58
C GLU A 321 9.50 24.24 -12.25
N GLY A 322 9.98 25.47 -12.04
CA GLY A 322 9.63 26.30 -10.89
C GLY A 322 8.65 27.42 -11.25
N ARG A 323 7.80 27.82 -10.30
CA ARG A 323 6.93 29.01 -10.39
C ARG A 323 6.90 29.76 -9.06
N LYS A 324 6.75 31.08 -9.11
CA LYS A 324 6.33 31.86 -7.93
C LYS A 324 4.84 31.65 -7.66
N LEU A 325 4.44 31.79 -6.41
CA LEU A 325 3.09 31.51 -5.93
C LEU A 325 2.56 32.68 -5.09
N PRO A 326 2.33 33.88 -5.69
CA PRO A 326 2.14 35.12 -4.95
C PRO A 326 0.85 35.18 -4.12
N GLU A 327 -0.20 34.46 -4.51
CA GLU A 327 -1.41 34.30 -3.68
C GLU A 327 -1.46 32.95 -2.93
N HIS A 328 -0.34 32.23 -2.89
CA HIS A 328 -0.18 30.95 -2.20
C HIS A 328 -1.09 29.82 -2.72
N TRP A 329 -1.72 30.00 -3.89
CA TRP A 329 -2.60 29.02 -4.50
C TRP A 329 -2.33 28.81 -5.99
N ALA A 330 -2.54 27.58 -6.45
CA ALA A 330 -2.50 27.21 -7.85
C ALA A 330 -3.62 26.22 -8.17
N ALA A 331 -3.95 26.09 -9.45
CA ALA A 331 -4.94 25.15 -9.94
C ALA A 331 -4.47 24.48 -11.24
N TYR A 332 -4.89 23.24 -11.44
CA TYR A 332 -4.92 22.64 -12.77
C TYR A 332 -6.38 22.51 -13.22
N VAL A 333 -6.65 22.93 -14.45
CA VAL A 333 -7.99 22.86 -15.07
C VAL A 333 -7.94 22.12 -16.40
N ASP A 334 -9.06 21.51 -16.76
CA ASP A 334 -9.31 20.93 -18.07
C ASP A 334 -9.73 22.01 -19.08
N LYS A 335 -10.03 21.56 -20.32
CA LYS A 335 -10.47 22.42 -21.42
C LYS A 335 -11.78 23.19 -21.15
N ASP A 336 -12.56 22.75 -20.17
CA ASP A 336 -13.85 23.33 -19.80
C ASP A 336 -13.72 24.22 -18.55
N GLU A 337 -12.49 24.63 -18.21
CA GLU A 337 -12.15 25.43 -17.02
C GLU A 337 -12.49 24.75 -15.68
N PHE A 338 -12.73 23.45 -15.68
CA PHE A 338 -13.04 22.68 -14.47
C PHE A 338 -11.80 21.96 -13.96
N GLY A 339 -11.57 21.96 -12.65
CA GLY A 339 -10.42 21.24 -12.12
C GLY A 339 -10.25 21.33 -10.62
N VAL A 340 -9.00 21.33 -10.17
CA VAL A 340 -8.62 21.28 -8.76
C VAL A 340 -7.74 22.47 -8.43
N GLY A 341 -8.09 23.16 -7.34
CA GLY A 341 -7.28 24.23 -6.77
C GLY A 341 -6.78 23.86 -5.38
N ALA A 342 -5.53 24.23 -5.10
CA ALA A 342 -4.90 24.06 -3.80
C ALA A 342 -4.27 25.38 -3.34
N LYS A 343 -4.48 25.72 -2.07
CA LYS A 343 -3.80 26.81 -1.38
C LYS A 343 -3.01 26.28 -0.20
N VAL A 344 -1.76 26.71 -0.08
CA VAL A 344 -0.87 26.40 1.04
C VAL A 344 -0.27 27.72 1.53
N PRO A 345 -0.84 28.37 2.57
CA PRO A 345 -0.51 29.75 2.94
C PRO A 345 0.97 30.03 3.22
N ILE A 346 1.75 29.01 3.59
CA ILE A 346 3.17 29.15 3.94
C ILE A 346 4.13 28.97 2.75
N ALA A 347 3.60 28.71 1.54
CA ALA A 347 4.39 28.46 0.36
C ALA A 347 4.37 29.67 -0.59
N ASP A 348 5.55 30.14 -0.99
CA ASP A 348 5.74 31.29 -1.90
C ASP A 348 6.14 30.88 -3.32
N GLU A 349 6.39 29.59 -3.52
CA GLU A 349 6.75 29.02 -4.79
C GLU A 349 6.27 27.58 -4.89
N LEU A 350 6.26 27.06 -6.11
CA LEU A 350 5.95 25.66 -6.39
C LEU A 350 6.94 25.07 -7.40
N THR A 351 7.03 23.75 -7.39
CA THR A 351 7.55 22.99 -8.54
C THR A 351 6.38 22.30 -9.25
N CYS A 352 6.47 22.16 -10.57
CA CYS A 352 5.44 21.51 -11.39
C CYS A 352 6.04 20.76 -12.58
N TYR A 353 5.33 19.75 -13.05
CA TYR A 353 5.61 19.07 -14.32
C TYR A 353 4.36 18.33 -14.82
N ARG A 354 4.45 17.80 -16.04
CA ARG A 354 3.54 16.75 -16.53
C ARG A 354 4.36 15.53 -16.96
N PHE A 355 3.81 14.34 -16.74
CA PHE A 355 4.44 13.08 -17.11
C PHE A 355 3.51 12.24 -17.97
N GLY A 356 4.09 11.51 -18.93
CA GLY A 356 3.39 10.53 -19.76
C GLY A 356 2.77 11.10 -21.04
N ASP A 357 1.95 10.28 -21.69
CA ASP A 357 1.30 10.55 -22.98
C ASP A 357 -0.14 11.09 -22.85
N GLY A 358 -0.55 11.42 -21.62
CA GLY A 358 -1.89 11.88 -21.30
C GLY A 358 -2.89 10.75 -20.99
N LYS A 359 -2.48 9.48 -21.08
CA LYS A 359 -3.32 8.33 -20.75
C LYS A 359 -3.17 7.92 -19.28
N PRO A 360 -4.27 7.91 -18.48
CA PRO A 360 -4.22 7.51 -17.08
C PRO A 360 -3.65 6.11 -16.85
N GLU A 361 -3.97 5.16 -17.73
CA GLU A 361 -3.51 3.76 -17.68
C GLU A 361 -2.00 3.57 -17.90
N HIS A 362 -1.29 4.64 -18.26
CA HIS A 362 0.17 4.66 -18.39
C HIS A 362 0.85 5.40 -17.22
N GLY A 363 0.09 5.78 -16.18
CA GLY A 363 0.58 6.60 -15.08
C GLY A 363 0.84 8.06 -15.49
N SER A 364 0.19 8.53 -16.56
CA SER A 364 0.24 9.94 -16.94
C SER A 364 -0.38 10.82 -15.85
N CYS A 365 0.19 11.99 -15.59
CA CYS A 365 -0.31 12.89 -14.56
C CYS A 365 0.08 14.34 -14.82
N SER A 366 -0.70 15.23 -14.19
CA SER A 366 -0.29 16.60 -13.91
C SER A 366 0.15 16.72 -12.46
N TYR A 367 1.20 17.51 -12.22
CA TYR A 367 1.82 17.60 -10.91
C TYR A 367 2.19 19.03 -10.57
N PHE A 368 1.92 19.40 -9.32
CA PHE A 368 2.64 20.48 -8.66
C PHE A 368 2.83 20.18 -7.18
N ALA A 369 3.79 20.87 -6.56
CA ALA A 369 3.97 20.88 -5.13
C ALA A 369 4.33 22.30 -4.67
N PRO A 370 3.52 22.91 -3.78
CA PRO A 370 3.94 24.09 -3.05
C PRO A 370 5.19 23.75 -2.22
N LEU A 371 6.15 24.68 -2.20
CA LEU A 371 7.45 24.48 -1.57
C LEU A 371 7.63 25.41 -0.37
N THR A 372 8.31 24.88 0.63
CA THR A 372 8.96 25.67 1.69
C THR A 372 10.37 25.14 1.91
N LYS A 373 11.24 25.96 2.51
CA LYS A 373 12.65 25.61 2.71
C LYS A 373 13.03 25.69 4.18
N PHE A 374 13.44 24.58 4.75
CA PHE A 374 13.96 24.53 6.12
C PHE A 374 14.91 23.32 6.30
N ALA A 375 15.61 23.28 7.43
CA ALA A 375 16.42 22.14 7.85
C ALA A 375 15.59 21.23 8.78
N ILE A 376 15.74 19.91 8.65
CA ILE A 376 15.07 18.95 9.54
C ILE A 376 16.04 18.59 10.66
N THR A 377 15.72 18.98 11.89
CA THR A 377 16.58 18.79 13.07
C THR A 377 15.91 17.89 14.11
N PRO A 378 16.69 17.23 14.99
CA PRO A 378 16.15 16.39 16.06
C PRO A 378 15.07 17.08 16.88
N GLY A 379 13.93 16.39 17.05
CA GLY A 379 12.78 16.90 17.81
C GLY A 379 11.88 17.88 17.04
N MET A 380 12.15 18.14 15.75
CA MET A 380 11.35 19.05 14.95
C MET A 380 9.88 18.58 14.85
N VAL A 381 8.97 19.51 15.08
CA VAL A 381 7.56 19.37 14.74
C VAL A 381 7.18 20.47 13.77
N PHE A 382 6.80 20.10 12.56
CA PHE A 382 6.42 21.03 11.51
C PHE A 382 4.96 20.82 11.15
N THR A 383 4.17 21.90 11.08
CA THR A 383 2.75 21.86 10.75
C THR A 383 2.40 22.91 9.72
N TYR A 384 1.50 22.55 8.80
CA TYR A 384 0.97 23.47 7.79
C TYR A 384 -0.45 23.08 7.40
N GLU A 385 -1.10 23.94 6.62
CA GLU A 385 -2.45 23.70 6.11
C GLU A 385 -2.47 23.70 4.59
N LEU A 386 -3.25 22.78 4.04
CA LEU A 386 -3.69 22.72 2.66
C LEU A 386 -5.19 22.99 2.63
N TYR A 387 -5.60 23.88 1.75
CA TYR A 387 -7.00 24.09 1.38
C TYR A 387 -7.19 23.56 -0.03
N LEU A 388 -8.06 22.56 -0.20
CA LEU A 388 -8.25 21.84 -1.46
C LEU A 388 -9.73 21.91 -1.88
N THR A 389 -9.99 22.26 -3.15
CA THR A 389 -11.33 22.37 -3.71
C THR A 389 -11.34 21.91 -5.17
N CYS A 390 -12.52 21.57 -5.70
CA CYS A 390 -12.73 21.41 -7.14
C CYS A 390 -13.95 22.20 -7.64
N GLY A 391 -13.95 22.55 -8.92
CA GLY A 391 -14.96 23.43 -9.51
C GLY A 391 -14.44 24.12 -10.77
N THR A 392 -15.21 25.08 -11.28
CA THR A 392 -14.70 25.98 -12.32
C THR A 392 -13.58 26.86 -11.75
N LEU A 393 -12.68 27.37 -12.60
CA LEU A 393 -11.59 28.25 -12.17
C LEU A 393 -12.08 29.45 -11.35
N SER A 394 -13.21 30.04 -11.74
CA SER A 394 -13.83 31.15 -11.00
C SER A 394 -14.28 30.73 -9.58
N GLN A 395 -14.90 29.55 -9.45
CA GLN A 395 -15.29 28.99 -8.15
C GLN A 395 -14.09 28.64 -7.28
N ILE A 396 -13.02 28.10 -7.89
CA ILE A 396 -11.76 27.80 -7.21
C ILE A 396 -11.19 29.09 -6.61
N ARG A 397 -11.04 30.14 -7.43
CA ARG A 397 -10.53 31.44 -6.97
C ARG A 397 -11.37 31.96 -5.81
N GLN A 398 -12.69 32.04 -5.97
CA GLN A 398 -13.61 32.52 -4.93
C GLN A 398 -13.43 31.79 -3.58
N ARG A 399 -13.13 30.49 -3.59
CA ARG A 399 -12.98 29.71 -2.36
C ARG A 399 -11.57 29.80 -1.75
N LEU A 400 -10.55 30.10 -2.55
CA LEU A 400 -9.15 30.17 -2.11
C LEU A 400 -8.66 31.60 -1.83
N THR A 401 -9.38 32.61 -2.31
CA THR A 401 -9.16 34.03 -2.00
C THR A 401 -10.34 34.54 -1.16
N PRO A 402 -10.23 34.59 0.18
CA PRO A 402 -11.25 35.15 1.04
C PRO A 402 -11.55 36.62 0.75
#